data_AF-A0A956RXC2-F1
#
_entry.id   AF-A0A956RXC2-F1
#
_cell.length_a   1.000
_cell.length_b   1.000
_cell.length_c   1.000
_cell.angle_alpha   90.00
_cell.angle_beta   90.00
_cell.angle_gamma   90.00
#
_symmetry.space_group_name_H-M   'P 1'
#
loop_
_entity.id
_entity.type
_entity.pdbx_description
1 polymer ?
#
loop_
_entity_poly.entity_id
_entity_poly.type
_entity_poly.pdbx_seq_one_letter_code
_entity_poly.pdbx_strand_id
1 'polypeptide(L)'
;LRLGDGLDPATEVGPLIHEDARLKVERYVEIARAEAELVLGGGRPASSGEGFFFEPTIARAVTPGSRLATEEIFGPLLSVMTFRDFDDAIRINNEVIYGLSSSVYTTDVRTAFRALNELDNGITYINAPTIGAEAHLPFGGVKQTGNGHREGGWEVYDFYSETKVGYVDYSGRLQRAQIDNY
;
A
#
# COMPACT_ATOMS: atom_id res chain seq x y z
N LEU A 1 8.13 -0.37 -21.30
CA LEU A 1 7.24 0.72 -20.86
C LEU A 1 7.10 1.73 -21.98
N ARG A 2 6.07 1.55 -22.80
CA ARG A 2 5.62 2.47 -23.83
C ARG A 2 4.66 3.47 -23.19
N LEU A 3 5.08 4.73 -23.12
CA LEU A 3 4.22 5.84 -22.73
C LEU A 3 3.30 6.22 -23.89
N GLY A 4 2.05 6.56 -23.60
CA GLY A 4 1.11 7.00 -24.63
C GLY A 4 -0.29 7.28 -24.11
N ASP A 5 -1.21 7.51 -25.04
CA ASP A 5 -2.64 7.65 -24.77
C ASP A 5 -3.20 6.34 -24.21
N GLY A 6 -3.99 6.40 -23.13
CA GLY A 6 -4.62 5.23 -22.53
C GLY A 6 -5.68 4.57 -23.43
N LEU A 7 -6.11 5.23 -24.51
CA LEU A 7 -6.96 4.65 -25.54
C LEU A 7 -6.21 3.82 -26.58
N ASP A 8 -4.87 3.96 -26.67
CA ASP A 8 -4.05 3.14 -27.55
C ASP A 8 -3.71 1.80 -26.87
N PRO A 9 -4.11 0.64 -27.44
CA PRO A 9 -3.83 -0.67 -26.85
C PRO A 9 -2.33 -1.02 -26.77
N ALA A 10 -1.45 -0.30 -27.48
CA ALA A 10 0.00 -0.47 -27.36
C ALA A 10 0.60 0.27 -26.15
N THR A 11 -0.14 1.21 -25.54
CA THR A 11 0.29 1.96 -24.37
C THR A 11 0.35 1.06 -23.14
N GLU A 12 1.48 1.11 -22.44
CA GLU A 12 1.67 0.39 -21.17
C GLU A 12 1.48 1.31 -19.96
N VAL A 13 1.77 2.61 -20.11
CA VAL A 13 1.70 3.61 -19.03
C VAL A 13 1.16 4.93 -19.58
N GLY A 14 0.06 5.40 -18.99
CA GLY A 14 -0.55 6.69 -19.32
C GLY A 14 0.12 7.89 -18.61
N PRO A 15 -0.43 9.10 -18.78
CA PRO A 15 0.05 10.29 -18.08
C PRO A 15 -0.34 10.26 -16.59
N LEU A 16 0.29 11.13 -15.79
CA LEU A 16 -0.21 11.43 -14.45
C LEU A 16 -1.55 12.15 -14.54
N ILE A 17 -2.35 12.03 -13.47
CA ILE A 17 -3.75 12.45 -13.46
C ILE A 17 -3.95 13.97 -13.61
N HIS A 18 -3.00 14.79 -13.14
CA HIS A 18 -3.03 16.25 -13.28
C HIS A 18 -1.62 16.87 -13.14
N GLU A 19 -1.51 18.17 -13.42
CA GLU A 19 -0.24 18.90 -13.38
C GLU A 19 0.45 18.83 -12.01
N ASP A 20 -0.30 19.05 -10.92
CA ASP A 20 0.30 19.03 -9.57
C ASP A 20 0.93 17.68 -9.20
N ALA A 21 0.40 16.56 -9.71
CA ALA A 21 0.98 15.25 -9.52
C ALA A 21 2.32 15.14 -10.25
N ARG A 22 2.40 15.65 -11.49
CA ARG A 22 3.66 15.72 -12.25
C ARG A 22 4.69 16.64 -11.60
N LEU A 23 4.27 17.82 -11.14
CA LEU A 23 5.14 18.74 -10.40
C LEU A 23 5.64 18.12 -9.07
N LYS A 24 4.80 17.35 -8.38
CA LYS A 24 5.21 16.60 -7.18
C LYS A 24 6.30 15.59 -7.53
N VAL A 25 6.12 14.78 -8.57
CA VAL A 25 7.12 13.80 -9.02
C VAL A 25 8.43 14.50 -9.39
N GLU A 26 8.39 15.61 -10.12
CA GLU A 26 9.57 16.42 -10.46
C GLU A 26 10.35 16.84 -9.21
N ARG A 27 9.67 17.33 -8.16
CA ARG A 27 10.33 17.69 -6.89
C ARG A 27 11.01 16.48 -6.23
N TYR A 28 10.38 15.31 -6.26
CA TYR A 28 10.98 14.09 -5.68
C TYR A 28 12.15 13.55 -6.50
N VAL A 29 12.15 13.77 -7.81
CA VAL A 29 13.32 13.45 -8.64
C VAL A 29 14.52 14.31 -8.24
N GLU A 30 14.34 15.60 -7.95
CA GLU A 30 15.43 16.44 -7.46
C GLU A 30 15.94 16.00 -6.09
N ILE A 31 15.05 15.56 -5.19
CA ILE A 31 15.43 14.92 -3.92
C ILE A 31 16.22 13.63 -4.19
N ALA A 32 15.75 12.79 -5.10
CA ALA A 32 16.43 11.55 -5.47
C ALA A 32 17.82 11.80 -6.07
N ARG A 33 18.02 12.86 -6.85
CA ARG A 33 19.35 13.25 -7.36
C ARG A 33 20.32 13.64 -6.25
N ALA A 34 19.80 14.14 -5.12
CA ALA A 34 20.61 14.54 -3.98
C ALA A 34 20.88 13.38 -2.99
N GLU A 35 19.93 12.47 -2.83
CA GLU A 35 19.97 11.40 -1.80
C GLU A 35 20.30 10.01 -2.35
N ALA A 36 20.21 9.78 -3.66
CA ALA A 36 20.27 8.47 -4.28
C ALA A 36 20.89 8.55 -5.69
N GLU A 37 21.01 7.40 -6.36
CA GLU A 37 21.46 7.34 -7.74
C GLU A 37 20.29 7.06 -8.68
N LEU A 38 19.99 8.01 -9.57
CA LEU A 38 19.04 7.79 -10.66
C LEU A 38 19.68 6.96 -11.77
N VAL A 39 19.21 5.72 -11.91
CA VAL A 39 19.70 4.78 -12.94
C VAL A 39 18.81 4.68 -14.16
N LEU A 40 17.60 5.23 -14.09
CA LEU A 40 16.64 5.26 -15.18
C LEU A 40 15.74 6.50 -15.05
N GLY A 41 15.42 7.14 -16.17
CA GLY A 41 14.41 8.19 -16.26
C GLY A 41 14.78 9.47 -15.49
N GLY A 42 13.79 10.04 -14.80
CA GLY A 42 13.94 11.28 -14.03
C GLY A 42 13.64 12.56 -14.82
N GLY A 43 12.84 12.46 -15.88
CA GLY A 43 12.46 13.61 -16.70
C GLY A 43 11.07 13.50 -17.32
N ARG A 44 10.67 14.56 -18.01
CA ARG A 44 9.52 14.51 -18.92
C ARG A 44 9.97 13.80 -20.20
N PRO A 45 9.17 12.86 -20.73
CA PRO A 45 9.52 12.18 -21.97
C PRO A 45 9.55 13.16 -23.15
N ALA A 46 10.49 12.95 -24.07
CA ALA A 46 10.64 13.81 -25.24
C ALA A 46 9.47 13.73 -26.23
N SER A 47 8.67 12.65 -26.22
CA SER A 47 7.73 12.34 -27.31
C SER A 47 6.45 11.59 -26.88
N SER A 48 5.76 12.01 -25.82
CA SER A 48 4.54 11.34 -25.34
C SER A 48 3.21 12.03 -25.73
N GLY A 49 3.25 13.09 -26.53
CA GLY A 49 2.05 13.87 -26.88
C GLY A 49 1.61 14.86 -25.79
N GLU A 50 0.37 15.33 -25.86
CA GLU A 50 -0.23 16.22 -24.86
C GLU A 50 -0.62 15.43 -23.59
N GLY A 51 -0.29 15.96 -22.41
CA GLY A 51 -0.63 15.35 -21.13
C GLY A 51 0.48 15.47 -20.08
N PHE A 52 0.18 15.06 -18.86
CA PHE A 52 1.12 15.16 -17.73
C PHE A 52 2.02 13.94 -17.61
N PHE A 53 2.72 13.60 -18.68
CA PHE A 53 3.61 12.45 -18.70
C PHE A 53 4.89 12.65 -17.89
N PHE A 54 5.41 11.55 -17.37
CA PHE A 54 6.70 11.48 -16.70
C PHE A 54 7.37 10.13 -16.99
N GLU A 55 8.69 10.11 -17.15
CA GLU A 55 9.42 8.89 -17.45
C GLU A 55 9.40 7.92 -16.25
N PRO A 56 9.23 6.61 -16.48
CA PRO A 56 9.50 5.60 -15.47
C PRO A 56 10.92 5.78 -14.92
N THR A 57 11.00 5.99 -13.61
CA THR A 57 12.22 6.42 -12.93
C THR A 57 12.61 5.39 -11.89
N ILE A 58 13.90 5.04 -11.83
CA ILE A 58 14.44 4.14 -10.82
C ILE A 58 15.56 4.86 -10.08
N ALA A 59 15.38 5.02 -8.77
CA ALA A 59 16.39 5.51 -7.84
C ALA A 59 16.97 4.32 -7.08
N ARG A 60 18.28 4.07 -7.20
CA ARG A 60 18.98 3.01 -6.45
C ARG A 60 19.81 3.58 -5.32
N ALA A 61 20.24 2.68 -4.42
CA ALA A 61 21.02 3.02 -3.24
C ALA A 61 20.30 4.02 -2.33
N VAL A 62 18.97 3.92 -2.26
CA VAL A 62 18.16 4.73 -1.35
C VAL A 62 18.47 4.31 0.08
N THR A 63 18.66 5.29 0.95
CA THR A 63 18.98 5.04 2.37
C THR A 63 17.69 4.80 3.16
N PRO A 64 17.59 3.72 3.97
CA PRO A 64 16.45 3.54 4.87
C PRO A 64 16.21 4.77 5.76
N GLY A 65 14.94 5.16 5.92
CA GLY A 65 14.56 6.35 6.69
C GLY A 65 14.79 7.70 5.98
N SER A 66 15.34 7.72 4.76
CA SER A 66 15.41 8.95 3.97
C SER A 66 14.03 9.35 3.44
N ARG A 67 13.88 10.60 3.00
CA ARG A 67 12.60 11.13 2.49
C ARG A 67 12.09 10.29 1.32
N LEU A 68 12.98 9.89 0.42
CA LEU A 68 12.65 9.06 -0.73
C LEU A 68 12.21 7.63 -0.36
N ALA A 69 12.60 7.15 0.83
CA ALA A 69 12.18 5.85 1.36
C ALA A 69 10.84 5.91 2.08
N THR A 70 10.51 7.04 2.73
CA THR A 70 9.38 7.11 3.67
C THR A 70 8.21 7.99 3.24
N GLU A 71 8.41 8.90 2.29
CA GLU A 71 7.35 9.79 1.80
C GLU A 71 6.69 9.24 0.53
N GLU A 72 5.37 9.37 0.44
CA GLU A 72 4.60 8.85 -0.69
C GLU A 72 4.61 9.82 -1.89
N ILE A 73 5.04 9.33 -3.05
CA ILE A 73 5.28 10.16 -4.24
C ILE A 73 4.05 10.20 -5.17
N PHE A 74 3.31 9.09 -5.32
CA PHE A 74 2.20 8.94 -6.28
C PHE A 74 2.61 9.21 -7.75
N GLY A 75 3.69 8.58 -8.20
CA GLY A 75 4.10 8.65 -9.60
C GLY A 75 5.06 7.53 -9.99
N PRO A 76 5.55 7.52 -11.25
CA PRO A 76 6.32 6.43 -11.79
C PRO A 76 7.80 6.49 -11.33
N LEU A 77 8.03 6.51 -10.02
CA LEU A 77 9.35 6.51 -9.38
C LEU A 77 9.45 5.33 -8.41
N LEU A 78 10.40 4.43 -8.66
CA LEU A 78 10.70 3.28 -7.82
C LEU A 78 12.00 3.48 -7.04
N SER A 79 11.93 3.37 -5.72
CA SER A 79 13.08 3.35 -4.81
C SER A 79 13.60 1.93 -4.64
N VAL A 80 14.91 1.73 -4.83
CA VAL A 80 15.59 0.44 -4.64
C VAL A 80 16.55 0.55 -3.47
N MET A 81 16.29 -0.27 -2.45
CA MET A 81 17.07 -0.41 -1.23
C MET A 81 17.64 -1.83 -1.14
N THR A 82 18.77 -1.96 -0.44
CA THR A 82 19.32 -3.27 -0.04
C THR A 82 19.13 -3.49 1.45
N PHE A 83 19.09 -4.75 1.85
CA PHE A 83 19.03 -5.17 3.25
C PHE A 83 20.01 -6.32 3.46
N ARG A 84 20.45 -6.53 4.71
CA ARG A 84 21.47 -7.55 5.02
C ARG A 84 20.88 -8.95 5.20
N ASP A 85 19.76 -9.01 5.90
CA ASP A 85 19.02 -10.22 6.23
C ASP A 85 17.53 -9.90 6.37
N PHE A 86 16.71 -10.92 6.62
CA PHE A 86 15.26 -10.74 6.65
C PHE A 86 14.79 -9.90 7.86
N ASP A 87 15.53 -9.91 8.97
CA ASP A 87 15.21 -9.07 10.14
C ASP A 87 15.43 -7.59 9.79
N ASP A 88 16.50 -7.28 9.06
CA ASP A 88 16.78 -5.95 8.52
C ASP A 88 15.71 -5.52 7.51
N ALA A 89 15.22 -6.44 6.66
CA ALA A 89 14.14 -6.17 5.71
C ALA A 89 12.82 -5.81 6.42
N ILE A 90 12.44 -6.57 7.45
CA ILE A 90 11.24 -6.29 8.27
C ILE A 90 11.38 -4.92 8.94
N ARG A 91 12.55 -4.62 9.53
CA ARG A 91 12.84 -3.32 10.14
C ARG A 91 12.65 -2.20 9.13
N ILE A 92 13.25 -2.30 7.94
CA ILE A 92 13.14 -1.28 6.88
C ILE A 92 11.68 -1.10 6.43
N ASN A 93 10.93 -2.19 6.20
CA ASN A 93 9.52 -2.12 5.81
C ASN A 93 8.67 -1.41 6.87
N ASN A 94 8.91 -1.70 8.16
CA ASN A 94 8.09 -1.17 9.24
C ASN A 94 8.49 0.26 9.66
N GLU A 95 9.69 0.74 9.28
CA GLU A 95 10.22 2.09 9.54
C GLU A 95 9.62 3.16 8.60
N VAL A 96 8.30 3.10 8.42
CA VAL A 96 7.52 4.12 7.72
C VAL A 96 6.18 4.30 8.43
N ILE A 97 5.63 5.50 8.31
CA ILE A 97 4.34 5.86 8.93
C ILE A 97 3.14 5.18 8.27
N TYR A 98 3.33 4.58 7.10
CA TYR A 98 2.28 3.92 6.31
C TYR A 98 2.28 2.40 6.54
N GLY A 99 1.17 1.74 6.20
CA GLY A 99 0.98 0.31 6.37
C GLY A 99 -0.17 -0.24 5.53
N LEU A 100 -0.22 0.08 4.23
CA LEU A 100 -1.28 -0.39 3.34
C LEU A 100 -1.06 -1.83 2.89
N SER A 101 -0.14 -1.99 1.93
CA SER A 101 0.13 -3.22 1.19
C SER A 101 1.62 -3.50 1.20
N SER A 102 2.00 -4.77 1.35
CA SER A 102 3.38 -5.25 1.24
C SER A 102 3.43 -6.54 0.43
N SER A 103 4.61 -6.89 -0.07
CA SER A 103 4.82 -8.15 -0.78
C SER A 103 6.20 -8.71 -0.49
N VAL A 104 6.26 -10.04 -0.33
CA VAL A 104 7.51 -10.80 -0.23
C VAL A 104 7.56 -11.87 -1.31
N TYR A 105 8.62 -11.86 -2.10
CA TYR A 105 8.92 -12.91 -3.06
C TYR A 105 9.96 -13.87 -2.48
N THR A 106 9.56 -15.11 -2.23
CA THR A 106 10.40 -16.14 -1.60
C THR A 106 9.91 -17.55 -1.91
N THR A 107 10.82 -18.51 -1.92
CA THR A 107 10.52 -19.95 -1.95
C THR A 107 10.56 -20.59 -0.56
N ASP A 108 11.01 -19.85 0.46
CA ASP A 108 11.09 -20.33 1.84
C ASP A 108 9.78 -20.03 2.60
N VAL A 109 9.10 -21.11 3.01
CA VAL A 109 7.86 -21.05 3.79
C VAL A 109 8.05 -20.36 5.15
N ARG A 110 9.23 -20.49 5.79
CA ARG A 110 9.51 -19.80 7.05
C ARG A 110 9.48 -18.30 6.83
N THR A 111 10.20 -17.81 5.83
CA THR A 111 10.20 -16.40 5.44
C THR A 111 8.80 -15.90 5.10
N ALA A 112 7.99 -16.69 4.37
CA ALA A 112 6.61 -16.32 4.06
C ALA A 112 5.73 -16.14 5.31
N PHE A 113 5.75 -17.09 6.25
CA PHE A 113 4.97 -16.97 7.49
C PHE A 113 5.50 -15.86 8.40
N ARG A 114 6.82 -15.62 8.42
CA ARG A 114 7.36 -14.46 9.13
C ARG A 114 6.85 -13.15 8.55
N ALA A 115 6.85 -13.00 7.22
CA ALA A 115 6.31 -11.81 6.55
C ALA A 115 4.85 -11.55 6.93
N LEU A 116 4.01 -12.59 6.93
CA LEU A 116 2.58 -12.48 7.26
C LEU A 116 2.33 -12.08 8.72
N ASN A 117 3.26 -12.35 9.63
CA ASN A 117 3.10 -12.05 11.06
C ASN A 117 3.82 -10.77 11.51
N GLU A 118 4.92 -10.41 10.85
CA GLU A 118 5.86 -9.38 11.33
C GLU A 118 5.86 -8.10 10.49
N LEU A 119 5.29 -8.11 9.27
CA LEU A 119 5.13 -6.88 8.48
C LEU A 119 3.89 -6.10 8.94
N ASP A 120 4.08 -4.82 9.26
CA ASP A 120 3.03 -3.93 9.75
C ASP A 120 2.18 -3.36 8.60
N ASN A 121 1.49 -4.24 7.88
CA ASN A 121 0.66 -3.88 6.73
C ASN A 121 -0.72 -4.50 6.87
N GLY A 122 -1.75 -3.80 6.39
CA GLY A 122 -3.11 -4.36 6.37
C GLY A 122 -3.27 -5.48 5.33
N ILE A 123 -2.45 -5.49 4.28
CA ILE A 123 -2.43 -6.50 3.24
C ILE A 123 -0.98 -6.93 3.00
N THR A 124 -0.71 -8.23 3.01
CA THR A 124 0.62 -8.80 2.74
C THR A 124 0.50 -9.93 1.74
N TYR A 125 1.18 -9.79 0.61
CA TYR A 125 1.22 -10.77 -0.47
C TYR A 125 2.48 -11.64 -0.38
N ILE A 126 2.34 -12.91 -0.74
CA ILE A 126 3.48 -13.82 -0.95
C ILE A 126 3.53 -14.17 -2.44
N ASN A 127 4.64 -13.87 -3.10
CA ASN A 127 4.87 -14.14 -4.53
C ASN A 127 3.83 -13.50 -5.49
N ALA A 128 3.25 -12.37 -5.09
CA ALA A 128 2.29 -11.58 -5.89
C ALA A 128 2.57 -10.08 -5.69
N PRO A 129 2.22 -9.20 -6.65
CA PRO A 129 2.52 -7.78 -6.55
C PRO A 129 1.76 -7.11 -5.41
N THR A 130 2.17 -5.91 -5.00
CA THR A 130 1.50 -5.10 -3.97
C THR A 130 0.14 -4.52 -4.41
N ILE A 131 -0.28 -4.81 -5.63
CA ILE A 131 -1.55 -4.38 -6.24
C ILE A 131 -2.40 -5.60 -6.62
N GLY A 132 -3.66 -5.38 -6.94
CA GLY A 132 -4.57 -6.45 -7.35
C GLY A 132 -5.24 -7.17 -6.19
N ALA A 133 -5.62 -6.43 -5.14
CA ALA A 133 -6.44 -6.96 -4.06
C ALA A 133 -7.75 -7.55 -4.59
N GLU A 134 -8.06 -8.77 -4.17
CA GLU A 134 -9.30 -9.44 -4.55
C GLU A 134 -10.50 -8.72 -3.93
N ALA A 135 -11.47 -8.33 -4.76
CA ALA A 135 -12.55 -7.42 -4.36
C ALA A 135 -13.45 -7.93 -3.22
N HIS A 136 -13.42 -9.24 -2.92
CA HIS A 136 -14.22 -9.86 -1.87
C HIS A 136 -13.48 -9.98 -0.53
N LEU A 137 -12.19 -9.63 -0.48
CA LEU A 137 -11.41 -9.60 0.75
C LEU A 137 -11.41 -8.19 1.34
N PRO A 138 -11.27 -8.05 2.67
CA PRO A 138 -11.13 -6.75 3.31
C PRO A 138 -9.88 -6.01 2.82
N PHE A 139 -10.04 -4.72 2.54
CA PHE A 139 -9.02 -3.80 2.07
C PHE A 139 -8.88 -2.64 3.04
N GLY A 140 -7.65 -2.34 3.44
CA GLY A 140 -7.34 -1.18 4.27
C GLY A 140 -5.99 -1.35 4.94
N GLY A 141 -5.40 -0.24 5.39
CA GLY A 141 -4.10 -0.24 6.03
C GLY A 141 -4.14 -0.04 7.54
N VAL A 142 -2.97 -0.12 8.13
CA VAL A 142 -2.70 0.21 9.54
C VAL A 142 -1.85 1.49 9.63
N LYS A 143 -1.43 1.88 10.83
CA LYS A 143 -0.62 3.09 11.09
C LYS A 143 -1.33 4.36 10.57
N GLN A 144 -0.66 5.21 9.79
CA GLN A 144 -1.29 6.41 9.20
C GLN A 144 -2.00 6.14 7.88
N THR A 145 -1.99 4.91 7.37
CA THR A 145 -2.79 4.55 6.18
C THR A 145 -4.27 4.39 6.51
N GLY A 146 -4.61 3.95 7.72
CA GLY A 146 -5.99 3.66 8.09
C GLY A 146 -6.22 3.72 9.59
N ASN A 147 -7.49 3.71 10.00
CA ASN A 147 -7.89 3.87 11.39
C ASN A 147 -8.50 2.59 12.00
N GLY A 148 -8.25 1.43 11.37
CA GLY A 148 -8.76 0.13 11.79
C GLY A 148 -9.91 -0.40 10.92
N HIS A 149 -10.70 0.48 10.30
CA HIS A 149 -11.77 0.05 9.40
C HIS A 149 -11.23 -0.55 8.10
N ARG A 150 -12.08 -1.35 7.45
CA ARG A 150 -11.81 -2.04 6.20
C ARG A 150 -12.96 -1.82 5.23
N GLU A 151 -12.62 -1.65 3.97
CA GLU A 151 -13.58 -1.67 2.86
C GLU A 151 -13.52 -3.02 2.15
N GLY A 152 -14.51 -3.34 1.30
CA GLY A 152 -14.56 -4.63 0.62
C GLY A 152 -14.92 -5.80 1.54
N GLY A 153 -15.36 -6.91 0.94
CA GLY A 153 -15.82 -8.09 1.68
C GLY A 153 -16.94 -7.81 2.69
N TRP A 154 -16.96 -8.59 3.77
CA TRP A 154 -18.00 -8.50 4.81
C TRP A 154 -17.69 -7.48 5.92
N GLU A 155 -16.42 -7.15 6.16
CA GLU A 155 -16.03 -6.25 7.25
C GLU A 155 -16.54 -4.82 7.03
N VAL A 156 -16.84 -4.44 5.78
CA VAL A 156 -17.42 -3.14 5.44
C VAL A 156 -18.78 -2.89 6.13
N TYR A 157 -19.52 -3.95 6.48
CA TYR A 157 -20.80 -3.82 7.18
C TYR A 157 -20.61 -3.29 8.60
N ASP A 158 -19.49 -3.55 9.26
CA ASP A 158 -19.20 -2.99 10.59
C ASP A 158 -19.02 -1.47 10.56
N PHE A 159 -18.64 -0.91 9.41
CA PHE A 159 -18.52 0.54 9.22
C PHE A 159 -19.86 1.20 8.90
N TYR A 160 -20.70 0.56 8.08
CA TYR A 160 -21.98 1.14 7.61
C TYR A 160 -23.20 0.72 8.44
N SER A 161 -23.03 -0.09 9.47
CA SER A 161 -24.11 -0.56 10.32
C SER A 161 -23.77 -0.46 11.80
N GLU A 162 -24.80 -0.58 12.64
CA GLU A 162 -24.63 -0.61 14.10
C GLU A 162 -25.38 -1.82 14.69
N THR A 163 -24.75 -2.48 15.65
CA THR A 163 -25.34 -3.65 16.32
C THR A 163 -26.43 -3.21 17.30
N LYS A 164 -27.66 -3.66 17.06
CA LYS A 164 -28.78 -3.53 18.00
C LYS A 164 -29.03 -4.84 18.74
N VAL A 165 -28.81 -4.86 20.05
CA VAL A 165 -29.12 -6.01 20.90
C VAL A 165 -30.53 -5.87 21.48
N GLY A 166 -31.36 -6.88 21.28
CA GLY A 166 -32.73 -6.95 21.83
C GLY A 166 -32.92 -8.19 22.68
N TYR A 167 -33.49 -8.01 23.87
CA TYR A 167 -33.91 -9.10 24.76
C TYR A 167 -35.42 -9.12 24.84
N VAL A 168 -36.01 -10.31 24.72
CA VAL A 168 -37.46 -10.49 24.86
C VAL A 168 -37.74 -11.64 25.82
N ASP A 169 -38.47 -11.33 26.89
CA ASP A 169 -38.89 -12.31 27.90
C ASP A 169 -40.39 -12.60 27.75
N TYR A 170 -40.73 -13.87 27.53
CA TYR A 170 -42.10 -14.37 27.43
C TYR A 170 -42.49 -15.27 28.62
N SER A 171 -41.64 -15.38 29.64
CA SER A 171 -41.83 -16.34 30.74
C SER A 171 -42.89 -15.92 31.77
N GLY A 172 -43.34 -14.65 31.74
CA GLY A 172 -44.30 -14.11 32.70
C GLY A 172 -43.76 -13.97 34.13
N ARG A 173 -42.44 -14.15 34.34
CA ARG A 173 -41.75 -13.98 35.63
C ARG A 173 -40.41 -13.28 35.43
N LEU A 174 -39.87 -12.67 36.49
CA LEU A 174 -38.53 -12.07 36.44
C LEU A 174 -37.47 -13.17 36.31
N GLN A 175 -36.66 -13.09 35.25
CA GLN A 175 -35.48 -13.92 35.05
C GLN A 175 -34.22 -13.10 35.29
N ARG A 176 -33.37 -13.53 36.23
CA ARG A 176 -32.15 -12.80 36.59
C ARG A 176 -30.94 -13.46 35.94
N ALA A 177 -30.51 -12.88 34.82
CA ALA A 177 -29.27 -13.28 34.16
C ALA A 177 -28.11 -13.29 35.16
N GLN A 178 -27.24 -14.30 35.05
CA GLN A 178 -26.04 -14.50 35.90
C GLN A 178 -26.32 -14.75 37.39
N ILE A 179 -27.58 -14.84 37.83
CA ILE A 179 -27.97 -15.12 39.23
C ILE A 179 -28.81 -16.39 39.30
N ASP A 180 -29.86 -16.48 38.49
CA ASP A 180 -30.70 -17.66 38.42
C ASP A 180 -29.94 -18.73 37.63
N ASN A 181 -29.49 -19.78 38.30
CA ASN A 181 -29.01 -20.99 37.63
C ASN A 181 -30.23 -21.70 37.05
N TYR A 182 -30.26 -21.86 35.72
CA TYR A 182 -31.14 -22.83 35.09
C TYR A 182 -30.72 -24.25 35.46
#